data_AF-A0A3A8HX57-F1
#
_entry.id   AF-A0A3A8HX57-F1
#
_cell.length_a   1.000
_cell.length_b   1.000
_cell.length_c   1.000
_cell.angle_alpha   90.00
_cell.angle_beta   90.00
_cell.angle_gamma   90.00
#
_symmetry.space_group_name_H-M   'P 1'
#
loop_
_entity.id
_entity.type
_entity.pdbx_description
1 polymer ?
#
loop_
_entity_poly.entity_id
_entity_poly.type
_entity_poly.pdbx_seq_one_letter_code
_entity_poly.pdbx_strand_id
1 'polypeptide(L)'
;MSTIAYADRVATSPEGRFTLTAHSSDDGTAPQPPGPPVSTEGFAFKGHELQNGFRYRLMEHSPGSPEARVVWERWQVGRENSPHELHVSDDGWSVLRTHGFNPEVIAVAPSGRDAVRVRIHGPERTPVQCEAPVAGSHDWLALRMVGSTGGMFWTSNAWPYFFRDGGTDFFVWRTHWGQRLVLDLTHATLVPEDAADAARVHAMDAAEERGVSALLSELAERWEEVRALVAENGTSAGPETLDPLRDKLERVVAALHLVGVHRIQACLPFLQQWETVDALLYTTSSIAGRGASLEVQTFRPIAQHSQRLLGVSPLGFAAYRFLDFDEARRQVPGHLTDRRERLMALKRKMSARQVLEQVGAPDHLSRQSLSAEDGTRWTEHWDYDSQVEDRWVTFRIIWEARGSRARIVTLEEVAAPWLQSDARVRELLGL
;
A
#
# COMPACT_ATOMS: atom_id res chain seq x y z
N MET A 1 -9.19 -21.63 -16.70
CA MET A 1 -8.17 -21.12 -15.77
C MET A 1 -7.26 -20.22 -16.56
N SER A 2 -7.02 -18.99 -16.11
CA SER A 2 -6.02 -18.12 -16.72
C SER A 2 -4.64 -18.51 -16.22
N THR A 3 -3.69 -18.74 -17.11
CA THR A 3 -2.27 -18.84 -16.78
C THR A 3 -1.84 -17.54 -16.10
N ILE A 4 -1.35 -17.63 -14.87
CA ILE A 4 -0.74 -16.50 -14.17
C ILE A 4 0.75 -16.60 -14.44
N ALA A 5 1.28 -15.64 -15.21
CA ALA A 5 2.71 -15.42 -15.35
C ALA A 5 3.16 -14.46 -14.24
N TYR A 6 4.21 -14.83 -13.52
CA TYR A 6 4.88 -13.99 -12.53
C TYR A 6 6.19 -13.50 -13.13
N ALA A 7 6.42 -12.19 -13.03
CA ALA A 7 7.66 -11.59 -13.48
C ALA A 7 8.85 -12.02 -12.60
N ASP A 8 10.02 -12.11 -13.23
CA ASP A 8 11.29 -12.16 -12.52
C ASP A 8 11.41 -11.00 -11.52
N ARG A 9 12.01 -11.27 -10.37
CA ARG A 9 12.14 -10.28 -9.29
C ARG A 9 13.60 -9.97 -9.01
N VAL A 10 13.87 -8.71 -8.71
CA VAL A 10 15.19 -8.20 -8.32
C VAL A 10 15.02 -7.26 -7.13
N ALA A 11 15.90 -7.38 -6.14
CA ALA A 11 16.02 -6.41 -5.06
C ALA A 11 17.50 -6.12 -4.80
N THR A 12 17.81 -4.85 -4.54
CA THR A 12 19.16 -4.40 -4.20
C THR A 12 19.16 -3.80 -2.80
N SER A 13 20.22 -4.05 -2.05
CA SER A 13 20.35 -3.56 -0.69
C SER A 13 20.54 -2.04 -0.68
N PRO A 14 20.23 -1.34 0.42
CA PRO A 14 20.30 0.12 0.48
C PRO A 14 21.63 0.73 0.01
N GLU A 15 22.77 0.12 0.37
CA GLU A 15 24.10 0.57 -0.06
C GLU A 15 24.56 -0.04 -1.40
N GLY A 16 23.71 -0.85 -2.05
CA GLY A 16 24.03 -1.52 -3.30
C GLY A 16 25.00 -2.69 -3.17
N ARG A 17 25.37 -3.07 -1.94
CA ARG A 17 26.31 -4.17 -1.68
C ARG A 17 25.79 -5.52 -2.14
N PHE A 18 24.49 -5.77 -2.02
CA PHE A 18 23.90 -7.05 -2.39
C PHE A 18 22.77 -6.87 -3.40
N THR A 19 22.68 -7.81 -4.35
CA THR A 19 21.51 -7.97 -5.22
C THR A 19 20.96 -9.38 -5.07
N LEU A 20 19.67 -9.47 -4.75
CA LEU A 20 18.91 -10.70 -4.71
C LEU A 20 18.03 -10.78 -5.96
N THR A 21 18.12 -11.89 -6.69
CA THR A 21 17.23 -12.15 -7.84
C THR A 21 16.42 -13.42 -7.65
N ALA A 22 15.24 -13.46 -8.26
CA ALA A 22 14.41 -14.65 -8.40
C ALA A 22 13.98 -14.77 -9.86
N HIS A 23 14.49 -15.80 -10.56
CA HIS A 23 14.23 -16.02 -11.98
C HIS A 23 13.51 -17.33 -12.22
N SER A 24 12.48 -17.32 -13.07
CA SER A 24 11.78 -18.54 -13.45
C SER A 24 12.49 -19.29 -14.58
N SER A 25 12.53 -20.62 -14.52
CA SER A 25 12.97 -21.42 -15.67
C SER A 25 11.99 -21.34 -16.84
N ASP A 26 10.71 -21.06 -16.56
CA ASP A 26 9.66 -20.97 -17.58
C ASP A 26 9.79 -19.71 -18.44
N ASP A 27 10.48 -18.67 -17.93
CA ASP A 27 10.71 -17.41 -18.66
C ASP A 27 11.97 -17.48 -19.54
N GLY A 28 12.69 -18.63 -19.51
CA GLY A 28 13.93 -18.84 -20.24
C GLY A 28 15.13 -18.06 -19.69
N THR A 29 14.97 -17.38 -18.54
CA THR A 29 16.00 -16.55 -17.89
C THR A 29 16.85 -17.35 -16.89
N ALA A 30 16.36 -18.51 -16.43
CA ALA A 30 17.10 -19.43 -15.59
C ALA A 30 17.29 -20.83 -16.23
N PRO A 31 18.42 -21.51 -15.97
CA PRO A 31 18.55 -22.93 -16.29
C PRO A 31 17.51 -23.75 -15.51
N GLN A 32 17.22 -24.98 -15.92
CA GLN A 32 16.34 -25.84 -15.13
C GLN A 32 17.02 -26.31 -13.83
N PRO A 33 16.25 -26.56 -12.75
CA PRO A 33 16.79 -27.11 -11.51
C PRO A 33 17.50 -28.44 -11.78
N PRO A 34 18.62 -28.75 -11.09
CA PRO A 34 19.23 -30.08 -11.16
C PRO A 34 18.30 -31.10 -10.50
N GLY A 35 17.63 -31.93 -11.32
CA GLY A 35 16.68 -32.96 -10.88
C GLY A 35 16.30 -33.91 -12.02
N PRO A 36 15.56 -35.00 -11.73
CA PRO A 36 15.08 -35.91 -12.77
C PRO A 36 14.19 -35.13 -13.76
N PRO A 37 14.26 -35.44 -15.07
CA PRO A 37 13.53 -34.71 -16.09
C PRO A 37 12.04 -34.71 -15.76
N VAL A 38 11.42 -33.53 -15.78
CA VAL A 38 9.97 -33.39 -15.67
C VAL A 38 9.35 -34.25 -16.77
N SER A 39 8.46 -35.18 -16.41
CA SER A 39 7.93 -36.16 -17.36
C SER A 39 7.28 -35.44 -18.55
N THR A 40 7.85 -35.62 -19.74
CA THR A 40 7.37 -35.05 -21.01
C THR A 40 6.04 -35.65 -21.47
N GLU A 41 5.45 -36.59 -20.73
CA GLU A 41 4.17 -37.24 -21.06
C GLU A 41 2.92 -36.46 -20.62
N GLY A 42 3.09 -35.32 -19.94
CA GLY A 42 2.00 -34.38 -19.66
C GLY A 42 1.93 -33.28 -20.71
N PHE A 43 0.93 -33.31 -21.58
CA PHE A 43 0.54 -32.28 -22.56
C PHE A 43 1.10 -30.85 -22.26
N ALA A 44 1.72 -30.24 -23.27
CA ALA A 44 2.29 -28.87 -23.26
C ALA A 44 1.33 -27.72 -22.85
N PHE A 45 0.05 -28.02 -22.62
CA PHE A 45 -0.96 -27.06 -22.14
C PHE A 45 -1.31 -27.21 -20.64
N LYS A 46 -0.85 -28.26 -19.95
CA LYS A 46 -1.12 -28.46 -18.51
C LYS A 46 -0.01 -27.92 -17.58
N GLY A 47 1.17 -27.61 -18.12
CA GLY A 47 2.32 -27.12 -17.34
C GLY A 47 2.29 -25.63 -17.00
N HIS A 48 1.49 -24.84 -17.71
CA HIS A 48 1.42 -23.37 -17.53
C HIS A 48 0.36 -22.93 -16.51
N GLU A 49 -0.18 -23.83 -15.70
CA GLU A 49 -1.23 -23.43 -14.75
C GLU A 49 -0.65 -22.73 -13.50
N LEU A 50 0.61 -22.97 -13.13
CA LEU A 50 1.34 -22.27 -12.07
C LEU A 50 2.85 -22.27 -12.36
N GLN A 51 3.40 -21.13 -12.80
CA GLN A 51 4.84 -20.96 -13.02
C GLN A 51 5.62 -21.27 -11.73
N ASN A 52 6.63 -22.14 -11.82
CA ASN A 52 7.37 -22.68 -10.68
C ASN A 52 8.86 -22.83 -10.99
N GLY A 53 9.63 -23.39 -10.04
CA GLY A 53 11.05 -23.63 -10.23
C GLY A 53 11.91 -22.37 -10.17
N PHE A 54 11.47 -21.33 -9.45
CA PHE A 54 12.23 -20.08 -9.32
C PHE A 54 13.62 -20.34 -8.72
N ARG A 55 14.64 -19.80 -9.39
CA ARG A 55 16.04 -19.76 -8.93
C ARG A 55 16.28 -18.46 -8.18
N TYR A 56 16.58 -18.57 -6.89
CA TYR A 56 16.96 -17.44 -6.05
C TYR A 56 18.47 -17.34 -5.95
N ARG A 57 19.04 -16.15 -6.19
CA ARG A 57 20.49 -15.92 -6.13
C ARG A 57 20.81 -14.62 -5.40
N LEU A 58 21.64 -14.71 -4.36
CA LEU A 58 22.24 -13.54 -3.71
C LEU A 58 23.63 -13.29 -4.28
N MET A 59 23.86 -12.08 -4.76
CA MET A 59 25.12 -11.63 -5.33
C MET A 59 25.68 -10.48 -4.49
N GLU A 60 26.98 -10.51 -4.20
CA GLU A 60 27.73 -9.46 -3.50
C GLU A 60 28.55 -8.64 -4.50
N HIS A 61 28.40 -7.32 -4.44
CA HIS A 61 29.17 -6.35 -5.20
C HIS A 61 30.28 -5.78 -4.32
N SER A 62 31.50 -6.29 -4.49
CA SER A 62 32.66 -5.77 -3.76
C SER A 62 33.23 -4.53 -4.46
N PRO A 63 33.57 -3.45 -3.72
CA PRO A 63 34.21 -2.28 -4.30
C PRO A 63 35.47 -2.66 -5.09
N GLY A 64 35.55 -2.24 -6.36
CA GLY A 64 36.69 -2.51 -7.24
C GLY A 64 36.67 -3.87 -7.95
N SER A 65 35.71 -4.75 -7.65
CA SER A 65 35.48 -5.96 -8.46
C SER A 65 34.53 -5.63 -9.61
N PRO A 66 34.88 -5.94 -10.88
CA PRO A 66 33.96 -5.78 -12.00
C PRO A 66 32.86 -6.86 -12.01
N GLU A 67 33.07 -7.97 -11.31
CA GLU A 67 32.13 -9.10 -11.25
C GLU A 67 31.53 -9.25 -9.85
N ALA A 68 30.22 -9.50 -9.81
CA ALA A 68 29.50 -9.80 -8.58
C ALA A 68 29.75 -11.25 -8.15
N ARG A 69 30.04 -11.46 -6.86
CA ARG A 69 30.29 -12.79 -6.28
C ARG A 69 28.98 -13.43 -5.86
N VAL A 70 28.74 -14.68 -6.25
CA VAL A 70 27.59 -15.44 -5.71
C VAL A 70 27.85 -15.78 -4.25
N VAL A 71 26.97 -15.33 -3.38
CA VAL A 71 27.03 -15.66 -1.95
C VAL A 71 26.36 -17.02 -1.72
N TRP A 72 25.14 -17.15 -2.24
CA TRP A 72 24.39 -18.40 -2.22
C TRP A 72 23.38 -18.45 -3.35
N GLU A 73 22.89 -19.66 -3.59
CA GLU A 73 21.83 -19.97 -4.53
C GLU A 73 20.90 -21.02 -3.92
N ARG A 74 19.60 -20.88 -4.17
CA ARG A 74 18.61 -21.90 -3.83
C ARG A 74 17.51 -21.97 -4.88
N TRP A 75 16.81 -23.09 -4.92
CA TRP A 75 15.66 -23.30 -5.79
C TRP A 75 14.39 -23.26 -4.96
N GLN A 76 13.31 -22.77 -5.56
CA GLN A 76 11.96 -22.88 -5.02
C GLN A 76 11.65 -24.35 -4.71
N VAL A 77 11.26 -24.62 -3.47
CA VAL A 77 10.87 -25.97 -3.04
C VAL A 77 9.41 -26.24 -3.42
N GLY A 78 9.05 -27.51 -3.67
CA GLY A 78 7.81 -27.86 -4.37
C GLY A 78 6.46 -27.41 -3.75
N ARG A 79 6.44 -26.87 -2.53
CA ARG A 79 5.22 -26.29 -1.89
C ARG A 79 5.31 -24.78 -1.68
N GLU A 80 6.45 -24.17 -1.97
CA GLU A 80 6.63 -22.73 -1.87
C GLU A 80 5.91 -22.06 -3.05
N ASN A 81 5.10 -21.04 -2.80
CA ASN A 81 4.45 -20.27 -3.86
C ASN A 81 5.47 -19.37 -4.59
N SER A 82 5.12 -18.92 -5.80
CA SER A 82 5.98 -18.06 -6.62
C SER A 82 6.30 -16.74 -5.90
N PRO A 83 7.50 -16.16 -6.11
CA PRO A 83 7.92 -14.95 -5.41
C PRO A 83 7.09 -13.75 -5.83
N HIS A 84 6.71 -12.94 -4.85
CA HIS A 84 6.00 -11.69 -5.05
C HIS A 84 6.89 -10.48 -4.80
N GLU A 85 7.59 -10.47 -3.66
CA GLU A 85 8.47 -9.37 -3.25
C GLU A 85 9.77 -9.93 -2.67
N LEU A 86 10.84 -9.19 -2.88
CA LEU A 86 12.19 -9.49 -2.42
C LEU A 86 12.73 -8.30 -1.64
N HIS A 87 13.39 -8.55 -0.52
CA HIS A 87 14.13 -7.55 0.24
C HIS A 87 15.50 -8.09 0.63
N VAL A 88 16.52 -7.23 0.60
CA VAL A 88 17.88 -7.60 0.98
C VAL A 88 18.53 -6.48 1.79
N SER A 89 19.24 -6.85 2.85
CA SER A 89 19.99 -5.92 3.71
C SER A 89 21.46 -5.84 3.29
N ASP A 90 22.16 -4.81 3.76
CA ASP A 90 23.61 -4.63 3.54
C ASP A 90 24.50 -5.60 4.34
N ASP A 91 23.90 -6.42 5.21
CA ASP A 91 24.54 -7.54 5.90
C ASP A 91 24.28 -8.89 5.20
N GLY A 92 23.55 -8.89 4.08
CA GLY A 92 23.27 -10.08 3.27
C GLY A 92 22.06 -10.89 3.70
N TRP A 93 21.30 -10.45 4.71
CA TRP A 93 19.98 -11.02 5.00
C TRP A 93 19.04 -10.78 3.83
N SER A 94 18.28 -11.81 3.47
CA SER A 94 17.31 -11.78 2.38
C SER A 94 15.94 -12.17 2.90
N VAL A 95 14.88 -11.48 2.47
CA VAL A 95 13.50 -11.80 2.80
C VAL A 95 12.70 -11.96 1.52
N LEU A 96 12.02 -13.09 1.42
CA LEU A 96 11.17 -13.47 0.29
C LEU A 96 9.71 -13.43 0.76
N ARG A 97 8.85 -12.74 0.02
CA ARG A 97 7.40 -12.90 0.15
C ARG A 97 6.88 -13.69 -1.02
N THR A 98 6.02 -14.67 -0.76
CA THR A 98 5.40 -15.49 -1.81
C THR A 98 3.95 -15.06 -2.09
N HIS A 99 3.49 -15.33 -3.32
CA HIS A 99 2.14 -15.08 -3.80
C HIS A 99 1.12 -16.12 -3.28
N GLY A 100 -0.15 -15.91 -3.63
CA GLY A 100 -1.18 -16.95 -3.64
C GLY A 100 -2.13 -16.93 -2.45
N PHE A 101 -2.83 -18.04 -2.25
CA PHE A 101 -3.82 -18.19 -1.18
C PHE A 101 -3.22 -18.58 0.17
N ASN A 102 -1.92 -18.91 0.18
CA ASN A 102 -1.14 -19.26 1.36
C ASN A 102 0.20 -18.49 1.33
N PRO A 103 0.18 -17.14 1.42
CA PRO A 103 1.41 -16.37 1.34
C PRO A 103 2.33 -16.67 2.53
N GLU A 104 3.62 -16.70 2.25
CA GLU A 104 4.68 -16.90 3.24
C GLU A 104 5.66 -15.72 3.21
N VAL A 105 6.29 -15.46 4.36
CA VAL A 105 7.49 -14.63 4.47
C VAL A 105 8.64 -15.52 4.92
N ILE A 106 9.70 -15.58 4.12
CA ILE A 106 10.85 -16.46 4.34
C ILE A 106 12.10 -15.59 4.46
N ALA A 107 12.71 -15.58 5.64
CA ALA A 107 14.01 -14.97 5.86
C ALA A 107 15.13 -15.99 5.60
N VAL A 108 16.09 -15.63 4.76
CA VAL A 108 17.25 -16.43 4.38
C VAL A 108 18.50 -15.72 4.91
N ALA A 109 19.29 -16.46 5.70
CA ALA A 109 20.54 -15.95 6.26
C ALA A 109 21.59 -15.68 5.18
N PRO A 110 22.61 -14.86 5.47
CA PRO A 110 23.75 -14.66 4.55
C PRO A 110 24.46 -15.97 4.15
N SER A 111 24.29 -17.05 4.92
CA SER A 111 24.80 -18.39 4.56
C SER A 111 23.94 -19.14 3.54
N GLY A 112 22.81 -18.59 3.08
CA GLY A 112 21.85 -19.24 2.19
C GLY A 112 20.88 -20.23 2.86
N ARG A 113 20.85 -20.27 4.20
CA ARG A 113 19.93 -21.14 4.96
C ARG A 113 18.65 -20.39 5.28
N ASP A 114 17.49 -21.01 5.08
CA ASP A 114 16.21 -20.52 5.60
C ASP A 114 16.32 -20.41 7.13
N ALA A 115 16.26 -19.18 7.65
CA ALA A 115 16.37 -18.89 9.07
C ALA A 115 14.99 -18.85 9.72
N VAL A 116 14.04 -18.12 9.12
CA VAL A 116 12.67 -17.99 9.62
C VAL A 116 11.71 -18.17 8.46
N ARG A 117 10.65 -18.94 8.67
CA ARG A 117 9.53 -19.06 7.73
C ARG A 117 8.25 -18.74 8.47
N VAL A 118 7.43 -17.85 7.90
CA VAL A 118 6.17 -17.41 8.50
C VAL A 118 5.04 -17.60 7.49
N ARG A 119 4.03 -18.40 7.85
CA ARG A 119 2.79 -18.52 7.10
C ARG A 119 1.82 -17.41 7.53
N ILE A 120 1.21 -16.76 6.56
CA ILE A 120 0.31 -15.64 6.79
C ILE A 120 -1.15 -16.11 6.69
N HIS A 121 -1.91 -15.91 7.76
CA HIS A 121 -3.32 -16.27 7.86
C HIS A 121 -4.20 -15.04 7.92
N GLY A 122 -5.44 -15.15 7.42
CA GLY A 122 -6.46 -14.11 7.56
C GLY A 122 -7.43 -14.42 8.68
N PRO A 123 -8.24 -13.44 9.12
CA PRO A 123 -9.11 -13.57 10.29
C PRO A 123 -10.23 -14.60 10.10
N GLU A 124 -10.65 -14.85 8.86
CA GLU A 124 -11.76 -15.77 8.53
C GLU A 124 -11.31 -17.22 8.33
N ARG A 125 -9.99 -17.48 8.28
CA ARG A 125 -9.49 -18.86 8.19
C ARG A 125 -9.32 -19.43 9.59
N THR A 126 -10.24 -20.30 9.98
CA THR A 126 -9.91 -21.33 10.97
C THR A 126 -8.74 -22.18 10.43
N PRO A 127 -7.77 -22.62 11.26
CA PRO A 127 -6.58 -23.40 10.86
C PRO A 127 -6.85 -24.76 10.16
N VAL A 128 -8.09 -25.05 9.77
CA VAL A 128 -8.63 -26.37 9.46
C VAL A 128 -8.28 -26.88 8.05
N GLN A 129 -7.56 -26.10 7.23
CA GLN A 129 -7.07 -26.54 5.91
C GLN A 129 -5.58 -26.29 5.69
N CYS A 130 -4.83 -26.03 6.75
CA CYS A 130 -3.39 -25.89 6.63
C CYS A 130 -2.75 -27.28 6.74
N GLU A 131 -2.00 -27.65 5.71
CA GLU A 131 -1.12 -28.82 5.75
C GLU A 131 -0.25 -28.80 7.03
N ALA A 132 0.20 -29.99 7.44
CA ALA A 132 1.01 -30.18 8.63
C ALA A 132 2.15 -29.12 8.71
N PRO A 133 2.40 -28.54 9.90
CA PRO A 133 3.41 -27.50 10.05
C PRO A 133 4.76 -27.99 9.55
N VAL A 134 5.39 -27.21 8.67
CA VAL A 134 6.80 -27.41 8.31
C VAL A 134 7.62 -27.12 9.58
N ALA A 135 8.53 -28.02 9.95
CA ALA A 135 9.39 -27.81 11.12
C ALA A 135 10.12 -26.47 11.01
N GLY A 136 10.06 -25.65 12.07
CA GLY A 136 10.64 -24.30 12.09
C GLY A 136 9.79 -23.21 11.41
N SER A 137 8.55 -23.52 11.01
CA SER A 137 7.60 -22.53 10.49
C SER A 137 6.76 -21.92 11.61
N HIS A 138 6.56 -20.61 11.54
CA HIS A 138 5.69 -19.85 12.41
C HIS A 138 4.40 -19.48 11.69
N ASP A 139 3.36 -19.18 12.46
CA ASP A 139 2.09 -18.69 11.95
C ASP A 139 1.88 -17.25 12.42
N TRP A 140 1.48 -16.37 11.52
CA TRP A 140 1.13 -14.99 11.83
C TRP A 140 -0.26 -14.66 11.29
N LEU A 141 -1.10 -14.08 12.14
CA LEU A 141 -2.46 -13.69 11.80
C LEU A 141 -2.47 -12.24 11.33
N ALA A 142 -2.63 -12.03 10.02
CA ALA A 142 -2.93 -10.73 9.44
C ALA A 142 -4.37 -10.35 9.82
N LEU A 143 -4.54 -9.42 10.76
CA LEU A 143 -5.87 -9.04 11.28
C LEU A 143 -6.81 -8.50 10.21
N ARG A 144 -6.23 -7.98 9.13
CA ARG A 144 -6.94 -7.53 7.94
C ARG A 144 -6.25 -8.20 6.76
N MET A 145 -6.92 -9.13 6.12
CA MET A 145 -6.40 -9.76 4.92
C MET A 145 -7.52 -9.70 3.89
N VAL A 146 -7.22 -9.16 2.71
CA VAL A 146 -8.20 -9.01 1.64
C VAL A 146 -7.99 -10.16 0.66
N GLY A 147 -9.05 -10.92 0.41
CA GLY A 147 -9.05 -11.94 -0.64
C GLY A 147 -9.41 -11.33 -1.99
N SER A 148 -8.67 -11.72 -3.03
CA SER A 148 -9.06 -11.46 -4.42
C SER A 148 -8.97 -12.75 -5.24
N THR A 149 -9.35 -12.67 -6.52
CA THR A 149 -9.18 -13.78 -7.47
C THR A 149 -7.71 -14.17 -7.67
N GLY A 150 -6.77 -13.26 -7.38
CA GLY A 150 -5.32 -13.48 -7.48
C GLY A 150 -4.66 -13.97 -6.18
N GLY A 151 -5.42 -14.21 -5.11
CA GLY A 151 -4.90 -14.67 -3.82
C GLY A 151 -5.17 -13.71 -2.66
N MET A 152 -4.39 -13.84 -1.59
CA MET A 152 -4.58 -13.07 -0.37
C MET A 152 -3.59 -11.90 -0.31
N PHE A 153 -4.11 -10.70 -0.09
CA PHE A 153 -3.37 -9.45 -0.09
C PHE A 153 -3.39 -8.84 1.29
N TRP A 154 -2.21 -8.50 1.80
CA TRP A 154 -2.06 -7.87 3.10
C TRP A 154 -1.01 -6.76 3.15
N THR A 155 -0.28 -6.55 2.05
CA THR A 155 0.87 -5.65 1.99
C THR A 155 0.62 -4.39 1.17
N SER A 156 -0.60 -4.14 0.68
CA SER A 156 -0.90 -2.88 -0.01
C SER A 156 -0.42 -1.72 0.86
N ASN A 157 0.33 -0.77 0.31
CA ASN A 157 0.88 0.37 1.07
C ASN A 157 1.65 -0.03 2.34
N ALA A 158 2.29 -1.21 2.35
CA ALA A 158 3.10 -1.65 3.47
C ALA A 158 4.50 -1.03 3.46
N TRP A 159 5.18 -1.13 4.60
CA TRP A 159 6.51 -0.61 4.82
C TRP A 159 7.44 -1.72 5.33
N PRO A 160 8.10 -2.47 4.42
CA PRO A 160 9.14 -3.42 4.78
C PRO A 160 10.47 -2.69 5.00
N TYR A 161 11.20 -3.09 6.05
CA TYR A 161 12.53 -2.55 6.34
C TYR A 161 13.35 -3.49 7.22
N PHE A 162 14.67 -3.34 7.11
CA PHE A 162 15.62 -3.92 8.05
C PHE A 162 16.03 -2.86 9.07
N PHE A 163 16.27 -3.27 10.30
CA PHE A 163 16.93 -2.42 11.28
C PHE A 163 17.74 -3.27 12.26
N ARG A 164 18.68 -2.63 12.95
CA ARG A 164 19.54 -3.27 13.95
C ARG A 164 19.35 -2.59 15.29
N ASP A 165 19.18 -3.39 16.35
CA ASP A 165 19.05 -2.91 17.72
C ASP A 165 19.77 -3.85 18.68
N GLY A 166 20.59 -3.31 19.59
CA GLY A 166 21.34 -4.12 20.56
C GLY A 166 22.29 -5.18 19.97
N GLY A 167 22.67 -5.06 18.70
CA GLY A 167 23.47 -6.07 17.99
C GLY A 167 22.64 -7.16 17.30
N THR A 168 21.32 -7.15 17.46
CA THR A 168 20.36 -8.04 16.82
C THR A 168 19.82 -7.43 15.52
N ASP A 169 19.77 -8.24 14.47
CA ASP A 169 19.24 -7.88 13.17
C ASP A 169 17.75 -8.23 13.11
N PHE A 170 16.94 -7.27 12.67
CA PHE A 170 15.51 -7.43 12.54
C PHE A 170 15.06 -7.15 11.10
N PHE A 171 13.99 -7.82 10.70
CA PHE A 171 13.17 -7.42 9.58
C PHE A 171 11.76 -7.14 10.08
N VAL A 172 11.20 -6.01 9.66
CA VAL A 172 9.85 -5.62 10.00
C VAL A 172 9.07 -5.36 8.73
N TRP A 173 7.85 -5.89 8.69
CA TRP A 173 6.86 -5.57 7.69
C TRP A 173 5.68 -4.88 8.35
N ARG A 174 5.64 -3.55 8.29
CA ARG A 174 4.47 -2.80 8.76
C ARG A 174 3.40 -2.80 7.68
N THR A 175 2.25 -3.36 8.00
CA THR A 175 1.06 -3.27 7.14
C THR A 175 0.47 -1.86 7.15
N HIS A 176 -0.36 -1.52 6.16
CA HIS A 176 -0.96 -0.19 6.10
C HIS A 176 -1.99 0.12 7.20
N TRP A 177 -2.48 -0.90 7.92
CA TRP A 177 -3.30 -0.74 9.13
C TRP A 177 -2.48 -0.75 10.43
N GLY A 178 -1.15 -0.71 10.32
CA GLY A 178 -0.24 -0.50 11.43
C GLY A 178 0.21 -1.75 12.17
N GLN A 179 -0.36 -2.92 11.88
CA GLN A 179 0.13 -4.20 12.42
C GLN A 179 1.52 -4.50 11.87
N ARG A 180 2.45 -4.92 12.72
CA ARG A 180 3.83 -5.27 12.33
C ARG A 180 4.06 -6.79 12.38
N LEU A 181 4.56 -7.34 11.27
CA LEU A 181 5.24 -8.64 11.28
C LEU A 181 6.72 -8.39 11.62
N VAL A 182 7.19 -8.90 12.75
CA VAL A 182 8.55 -8.65 13.26
C VAL A 182 9.35 -9.94 13.31
N LEU A 183 10.42 -10.03 12.52
CA LEU A 183 11.33 -11.16 12.50
C LEU A 183 12.63 -10.77 13.20
N ASP A 184 13.00 -11.52 14.24
CA ASP A 184 14.35 -11.50 14.81
C ASP A 184 15.21 -12.46 13.97
N LEU A 185 16.05 -11.87 13.11
CA LEU A 185 16.85 -12.61 12.15
C LEU A 185 18.03 -13.30 12.84
N THR A 186 18.64 -12.64 13.84
CA THR A 186 19.78 -13.19 14.58
C THR A 186 19.41 -14.45 15.36
N HIS A 187 18.26 -14.45 16.02
CA HIS A 187 17.79 -15.59 16.82
C HIS A 187 16.86 -16.53 16.06
N ALA A 188 16.55 -16.21 14.80
CA ALA A 188 15.68 -16.98 13.92
C ALA A 188 14.28 -17.22 14.53
N THR A 189 13.63 -16.14 14.99
CA THR A 189 12.30 -16.22 15.63
C THR A 189 11.33 -15.16 15.13
N LEU A 190 10.04 -15.49 15.12
CA LEU A 190 8.96 -14.52 15.02
C LEU A 190 8.74 -13.84 16.38
N VAL A 191 8.80 -12.51 16.42
CA VAL A 191 8.53 -11.71 17.63
C VAL A 191 7.04 -11.37 17.68
N PRO A 192 6.29 -11.80 18.71
CA PRO A 192 4.91 -11.37 18.90
C PRO A 192 4.84 -9.86 19.10
N GLU A 193 3.90 -9.19 18.42
CA GLU A 193 3.78 -7.73 18.46
C GLU A 193 3.47 -7.20 19.87
N ASP A 194 2.68 -7.95 20.65
CA ASP A 194 2.35 -7.67 22.04
C ASP A 194 3.48 -7.96 23.04
N ALA A 195 4.49 -8.72 22.62
CA ALA A 195 5.67 -9.04 23.42
C ALA A 195 6.84 -8.06 23.21
N ALA A 196 6.72 -7.13 22.26
CA ALA A 196 7.73 -6.09 22.06
C ALA A 196 7.70 -5.10 23.23
N ASP A 197 8.83 -4.92 23.90
CA ASP A 197 8.98 -3.89 24.91
C ASP A 197 8.94 -2.48 24.28
N ALA A 198 8.67 -1.46 25.11
CA ALA A 198 8.55 -0.08 24.64
C ALA A 198 9.83 0.43 23.95
N ALA A 199 11.01 -0.03 24.37
CA ALA A 199 12.27 0.38 23.76
C ALA A 199 12.38 -0.14 22.33
N ARG A 200 12.01 -1.40 22.09
CA ARG A 200 11.98 -2.00 20.75
C ARG A 200 10.93 -1.33 19.85
N VAL A 201 9.75 -1.01 20.40
CA VAL A 201 8.74 -0.24 19.65
C VAL A 201 9.29 1.10 19.22
N HIS A 202 9.94 1.85 20.12
CA HIS A 202 10.58 3.12 19.77
C HIS A 202 11.70 2.97 18.74
N ALA A 203 12.50 1.89 18.80
CA ALA A 203 13.54 1.63 17.80
C ALA A 203 12.96 1.36 16.41
N MET A 204 11.85 0.61 16.34
CA MET A 204 11.10 0.37 15.09
C MET A 204 10.51 1.67 14.53
N ASP A 205 9.85 2.48 15.37
CA ASP A 205 9.30 3.78 14.96
C ASP A 205 10.41 4.69 14.40
N ALA A 206 11.54 4.78 15.10
CA ALA A 206 12.67 5.58 14.65
C ALA A 206 13.28 5.07 13.33
N ALA A 207 13.27 3.76 13.07
CA ALA A 207 13.71 3.19 11.80
C ALA A 207 12.74 3.53 10.66
N GLU A 208 11.42 3.48 10.93
CA GLU A 208 10.39 3.91 9.99
C GLU A 208 10.54 5.39 9.65
N GLU A 209 10.69 6.26 10.65
CA GLU A 209 10.89 7.71 10.44
C GLU A 209 12.09 8.02 9.54
N ARG A 210 13.24 7.37 9.79
CA ARG A 210 14.44 7.54 8.96
C ARG A 210 14.21 7.08 7.52
N GLY A 211 13.63 5.89 7.34
CA GLY A 211 13.37 5.35 6.01
C GLY A 211 12.38 6.20 5.21
N VAL A 212 11.31 6.66 5.86
CA VAL A 212 10.30 7.54 5.25
C VAL A 212 10.91 8.86 4.83
N SER A 213 11.68 9.48 5.73
CA SER A 213 12.35 10.76 5.45
C SER A 213 13.34 10.63 4.29
N ALA A 214 14.14 9.55 4.27
CA ALA A 214 15.10 9.29 3.20
C ALA A 214 14.41 9.09 1.84
N LEU A 215 13.36 8.27 1.78
CA LEU A 215 12.61 8.04 0.54
C LEU A 215 12.02 9.35 0.01
N LEU A 216 11.33 10.12 0.86
CA LEU A 216 10.68 11.36 0.42
C LEU A 216 11.70 12.41 -0.01
N SER A 217 12.85 12.51 0.67
CA SER A 217 13.94 13.42 0.28
C SER A 217 14.51 13.04 -1.09
N GLU A 218 14.80 11.77 -1.31
CA GLU A 218 15.34 11.29 -2.60
C GLU A 218 14.37 11.58 -3.76
N LEU A 219 13.08 11.32 -3.56
CA LEU A 219 12.06 11.59 -4.56
C LEU A 219 11.87 13.09 -4.81
N ALA A 220 12.05 13.93 -3.79
CA ALA A 220 12.01 15.37 -3.93
C ALA A 220 13.21 15.92 -4.72
N GLU A 221 14.39 15.32 -4.58
CA GLU A 221 15.57 15.67 -5.39
C GLU A 221 15.37 15.33 -6.88
N ARG A 222 14.60 14.27 -7.16
CA ARG A 222 14.27 13.79 -8.51
C ARG A 222 12.86 14.18 -8.96
N TRP A 223 12.35 15.30 -8.45
CA TRP A 223 10.93 15.65 -8.58
C TRP A 223 10.43 15.77 -10.03
N GLU A 224 11.27 16.28 -10.94
CA GLU A 224 10.90 16.39 -12.35
C GLU A 224 10.67 15.02 -13.00
N GLU A 225 11.55 14.05 -12.72
CA GLU A 225 11.43 12.67 -13.20
C GLU A 225 10.18 12.00 -12.61
N VAL A 226 9.95 12.18 -11.31
CA VAL A 226 8.75 11.70 -10.62
C VAL A 226 7.48 12.22 -11.29
N ARG A 227 7.41 13.52 -11.60
CA ARG A 227 6.24 14.11 -12.26
C ARG A 227 6.02 13.56 -13.67
N ALA A 228 7.10 13.33 -14.42
CA ALA A 228 7.01 12.72 -15.74
C ALA A 228 6.42 11.30 -15.66
N LEU A 229 6.96 10.45 -14.77
CA LEU A 229 6.45 9.09 -14.56
C LEU A 229 4.99 9.03 -14.13
N VAL A 230 4.58 9.93 -13.22
CA VAL A 230 3.19 10.00 -12.77
C VAL A 230 2.25 10.43 -13.90
N ALA A 231 2.68 11.34 -14.78
CA ALA A 231 1.90 11.77 -15.93
C ALA A 231 1.76 10.66 -17.00
N GLU A 232 2.78 9.83 -17.19
CA GLU A 232 2.78 8.72 -18.14
C GLU A 232 1.86 7.57 -17.74
N ASN A 233 1.66 7.33 -16.44
CA ASN A 233 0.80 6.24 -15.93
C ASN A 233 -0.69 6.36 -16.35
N GLY A 234 -1.12 7.49 -16.90
CA GLY A 234 -2.46 7.65 -17.50
C GLY A 234 -2.60 7.10 -18.93
N THR A 235 -1.48 6.74 -19.59
CA THR A 235 -1.45 6.27 -20.98
C THR A 235 -0.83 4.88 -21.03
N SER A 236 -1.63 3.89 -21.46
CA SER A 236 -1.32 2.45 -21.61
C SER A 236 0.18 2.08 -21.56
N ALA A 237 0.55 1.33 -20.53
CA ALA A 237 1.90 0.85 -20.26
C ALA A 237 2.57 0.20 -21.49
N GLY A 238 3.69 0.80 -21.92
CA GLY A 238 4.67 0.10 -22.74
C GLY A 238 5.37 -1.02 -21.94
N PRO A 239 6.22 -1.83 -22.59
CA PRO A 239 6.91 -2.95 -21.94
C PRO A 239 7.65 -2.48 -20.68
N GLU A 240 7.45 -3.22 -19.60
CA GLU A 240 7.99 -3.03 -18.25
C GLU A 240 9.51 -2.84 -18.29
N THR A 241 9.95 -1.61 -18.51
CA THR A 241 11.30 -1.21 -18.17
C THR A 241 11.28 -0.99 -16.67
N LEU A 242 12.03 -1.85 -15.95
CA LEU A 242 12.27 -1.77 -14.52
C LEU A 242 12.97 -0.44 -14.20
N ASP A 243 12.21 0.65 -14.11
CA ASP A 243 12.70 1.92 -13.61
C ASP A 243 12.74 1.85 -12.08
N PRO A 244 13.93 1.93 -11.45
CA PRO A 244 14.05 1.90 -9.98
C PRO A 244 13.24 3.00 -9.29
N LEU A 245 12.90 4.09 -10.00
CA LEU A 245 12.06 5.15 -9.48
C LEU A 245 10.59 4.70 -9.35
N ARG A 246 10.12 3.82 -10.24
CA ARG A 246 8.75 3.28 -10.20
C ARG A 246 8.51 2.45 -8.94
N ASP A 247 9.44 1.57 -8.58
CA ASP A 247 9.37 0.78 -7.34
C ASP A 247 9.31 1.68 -6.10
N LYS A 248 10.01 2.83 -6.14
CA LYS A 248 9.97 3.83 -5.06
C LYS A 248 8.62 4.57 -5.02
N LEU A 249 8.03 4.87 -6.19
CA LEU A 249 6.73 5.52 -6.29
C LEU A 249 5.60 4.68 -5.68
N GLU A 250 5.66 3.36 -5.84
CA GLU A 250 4.68 2.44 -5.23
C GLU A 250 4.66 2.54 -3.70
N ARG A 251 5.78 2.93 -3.09
CA ARG A 251 5.92 3.09 -1.63
C ARG A 251 5.57 4.49 -1.11
N VAL A 252 5.35 5.46 -1.98
CA VAL A 252 5.09 6.86 -1.58
C VAL A 252 3.86 6.98 -0.72
N VAL A 253 2.77 6.30 -1.07
CA VAL A 253 1.50 6.37 -0.32
C VAL A 253 1.72 5.92 1.14
N ALA A 254 2.46 4.82 1.34
CA ALA A 254 2.85 4.36 2.67
C ALA A 254 3.70 5.40 3.41
N ALA A 255 4.70 5.98 2.74
CA ALA A 255 5.57 7.00 3.33
C ALA A 255 4.79 8.26 3.76
N LEU A 256 3.92 8.79 2.89
CA LEU A 256 3.06 9.94 3.19
C LEU A 256 2.17 9.67 4.39
N HIS A 257 1.59 8.46 4.48
CA HIS A 257 0.80 8.06 5.64
C HIS A 257 1.64 8.02 6.93
N LEU A 258 2.82 7.41 6.89
CA LEU A 258 3.70 7.27 8.05
C LEU A 258 4.23 8.62 8.57
N VAL A 259 4.40 9.63 7.72
CA VAL A 259 4.70 11.01 8.17
C VAL A 259 3.64 11.49 9.17
N GLY A 260 2.36 11.24 8.88
CA GLY A 260 1.25 11.63 9.76
C GLY A 260 1.21 10.80 11.05
N VAL A 261 1.39 9.48 10.94
CA VAL A 261 1.39 8.55 12.08
C VAL A 261 2.49 8.89 13.09
N HIS A 262 3.72 9.07 12.59
CA HIS A 262 4.89 9.37 13.42
C HIS A 262 5.09 10.86 13.70
N ARG A 263 4.20 11.70 13.18
CA ARG A 263 4.24 13.16 13.32
C ARG A 263 5.58 13.79 12.92
N ILE A 264 6.13 13.35 11.78
CA ILE A 264 7.45 13.76 11.28
C ILE A 264 7.39 15.18 10.70
N GLN A 265 7.47 16.20 11.58
CA GLN A 265 7.32 17.61 11.20
C GLN A 265 8.30 18.06 10.10
N ALA A 266 9.52 17.52 10.10
CA ALA A 266 10.53 17.82 9.08
C ALA A 266 10.09 17.44 7.66
N CYS A 267 9.13 16.51 7.50
CA CYS A 267 8.61 16.07 6.22
C CYS A 267 7.38 16.86 5.74
N LEU A 268 6.94 17.89 6.46
CA LEU A 268 5.80 18.73 6.05
C LEU A 268 5.96 19.31 4.63
N PRO A 269 7.14 19.83 4.22
CA PRO A 269 7.31 20.33 2.85
C PRO A 269 7.07 19.27 1.78
N PHE A 270 7.44 18.00 2.05
CA PHE A 270 7.16 16.90 1.13
C PHE A 270 5.66 16.62 1.03
N LEU A 271 4.92 16.64 2.15
CA LEU A 271 3.46 16.47 2.10
C LEU A 271 2.79 17.56 1.25
N GLN A 272 3.22 18.81 1.38
CA GLN A 272 2.71 19.94 0.60
C GLN A 272 3.05 19.79 -0.89
N GLN A 273 4.27 19.35 -1.20
CA GLN A 273 4.69 19.06 -2.57
C GLN A 273 3.85 17.94 -3.19
N TRP A 274 3.66 16.83 -2.48
CA TRP A 274 2.86 15.68 -2.96
C TRP A 274 1.37 16.00 -3.08
N GLU A 275 0.83 16.93 -2.29
CA GLU A 275 -0.55 17.41 -2.44
C GLU A 275 -0.81 18.05 -3.83
N THR A 276 0.22 18.64 -4.45
CA THR A 276 0.08 19.27 -5.78
C THR A 276 -0.11 18.24 -6.90
N VAL A 277 0.30 16.98 -6.70
CA VAL A 277 0.30 15.94 -7.74
C VAL A 277 -1.12 15.53 -8.12
N ASP A 278 -1.40 15.55 -9.42
CA ASP A 278 -2.69 15.15 -9.98
C ASP A 278 -2.59 13.75 -10.59
N ALA A 279 -2.75 12.73 -9.75
CA ALA A 279 -2.63 11.32 -10.16
C ALA A 279 -3.95 10.60 -9.91
N LEU A 280 -4.56 10.05 -10.97
CA LEU A 280 -5.74 9.20 -10.88
C LEU A 280 -5.35 7.84 -10.30
N LEU A 281 -6.05 7.40 -9.25
CA LEU A 281 -5.96 6.04 -8.74
C LEU A 281 -6.98 5.14 -9.42
N TYR A 282 -8.26 5.52 -9.34
CA TYR A 282 -9.36 4.86 -10.03
C TYR A 282 -10.54 5.79 -10.17
N THR A 283 -11.48 5.40 -11.04
CA THR A 283 -12.77 6.06 -11.22
C THR A 283 -13.89 5.18 -10.67
N THR A 284 -14.88 5.81 -10.05
CA THR A 284 -16.01 5.12 -9.43
C THR A 284 -17.28 5.98 -9.52
N SER A 285 -18.46 5.44 -9.26
CA SER A 285 -19.72 6.22 -9.34
C SER A 285 -19.96 7.07 -8.10
N SER A 286 -20.55 8.26 -8.23
CA SER A 286 -21.05 9.03 -7.09
C SER A 286 -22.54 8.74 -6.85
N ILE A 287 -22.93 8.53 -5.60
CA ILE A 287 -24.35 8.45 -5.22
C ILE A 287 -24.98 9.85 -5.27
N ALA A 288 -24.25 10.88 -4.83
CA ALA A 288 -24.74 12.25 -4.77
C ALA A 288 -25.03 12.85 -6.17
N GLY A 289 -24.25 12.46 -7.19
CA GLY A 289 -24.45 12.84 -8.58
C GLY A 289 -24.84 11.67 -9.47
N ARG A 290 -26.12 11.52 -9.85
CA ARG A 290 -26.55 10.44 -10.74
C ARG A 290 -25.80 10.49 -12.07
N GLY A 291 -25.12 9.40 -12.42
CA GLY A 291 -24.34 9.28 -13.65
C GLY A 291 -23.03 10.07 -13.62
N ALA A 292 -22.73 10.75 -12.52
CA ALA A 292 -21.43 11.36 -12.32
C ALA A 292 -20.44 10.27 -11.88
N SER A 293 -19.29 10.29 -12.53
CA SER A 293 -18.13 9.54 -12.10
C SER A 293 -17.28 10.39 -11.16
N LEU A 294 -16.50 9.72 -10.32
CA LEU A 294 -15.64 10.28 -9.31
C LEU A 294 -14.24 9.73 -9.55
N GLU A 295 -13.31 10.60 -9.89
CA GLU A 295 -11.89 10.29 -9.89
C GLU A 295 -11.35 10.41 -8.47
N VAL A 296 -10.79 9.32 -7.95
CA VAL A 296 -10.08 9.30 -6.68
C VAL A 296 -8.61 9.56 -6.96
N GLN A 297 -8.02 10.52 -6.23
CA GLN A 297 -6.61 10.87 -6.41
C GLN A 297 -5.72 9.96 -5.56
N THR A 298 -4.58 9.53 -6.11
CA THR A 298 -3.66 8.59 -5.43
C THR A 298 -3.02 9.18 -4.18
N PHE A 299 -2.43 10.38 -4.28
CA PHE A 299 -1.58 10.92 -3.21
C PHE A 299 -2.31 11.92 -2.31
N ARG A 300 -3.19 12.74 -2.89
CA ARG A 300 -3.82 13.89 -2.20
C ARG A 300 -4.57 13.50 -0.93
N PRO A 301 -5.47 12.50 -0.90
CA PRO A 301 -6.23 12.20 0.31
C PRO A 301 -5.32 11.86 1.50
N ILE A 302 -4.26 11.09 1.25
CA ILE A 302 -3.29 10.68 2.27
C ILE A 302 -2.39 11.85 2.67
N ALA A 303 -1.82 12.58 1.71
CA ALA A 303 -0.98 13.74 2.01
C ALA A 303 -1.72 14.77 2.87
N GLN A 304 -2.97 15.09 2.49
CA GLN A 304 -3.81 16.03 3.24
C GLN A 304 -4.20 15.48 4.62
N HIS A 305 -4.49 14.19 4.74
CA HIS A 305 -4.78 13.60 6.05
C HIS A 305 -3.56 13.67 6.98
N SER A 306 -2.36 13.36 6.47
CA SER A 306 -1.11 13.47 7.22
C SER A 306 -0.80 14.92 7.63
N GLN A 307 -1.04 15.91 6.76
CA GLN A 307 -0.91 17.33 7.15
C GLN A 307 -1.83 17.69 8.32
N ARG A 308 -3.07 17.21 8.32
CA ARG A 308 -4.01 17.45 9.43
C ARG A 308 -3.54 16.81 10.74
N LEU A 309 -2.95 15.61 10.69
CA LEU A 309 -2.34 14.95 11.85
C LEU A 309 -1.15 15.73 12.42
N LEU A 310 -0.43 16.49 11.58
CA LEU A 310 0.62 17.42 12.00
C LEU A 310 0.08 18.76 12.53
N GLY A 311 -1.24 18.96 12.53
CA GLY A 311 -1.88 20.21 12.94
C GLY A 311 -1.84 21.31 11.88
N VAL A 312 -1.62 20.95 10.61
CA VAL A 312 -1.50 21.89 9.49
C VAL A 312 -2.70 21.77 8.56
N SER A 313 -3.26 22.91 8.15
CA SER A 313 -4.31 22.96 7.14
C SER A 313 -3.73 22.73 5.74
N PRO A 314 -4.26 21.77 4.96
CA PRO A 314 -3.77 21.52 3.61
C PRO A 314 -4.00 22.68 2.65
N LEU A 315 -3.27 22.68 1.52
CA LEU A 315 -3.41 23.71 0.47
C LEU A 315 -4.78 23.66 -0.20
N GLY A 316 -5.52 22.56 -0.09
CA GLY A 316 -6.90 22.43 -0.53
C GLY A 316 -7.03 22.01 -1.99
N PHE A 317 -6.04 21.27 -2.53
CA PHE A 317 -6.20 20.61 -3.82
C PHE A 317 -7.31 19.55 -3.74
N ALA A 318 -8.04 19.34 -4.84
CA ALA A 318 -9.15 18.38 -4.83
C ALA A 318 -8.63 16.95 -4.66
N ALA A 319 -8.93 16.32 -3.51
CA ALA A 319 -8.71 14.90 -3.24
C ALA A 319 -9.59 14.00 -4.12
N TYR A 320 -10.71 14.54 -4.61
CA TYR A 320 -11.64 13.87 -5.49
C TYR A 320 -12.09 14.83 -6.60
N ARG A 321 -12.12 14.35 -7.84
CA ARG A 321 -12.65 15.12 -8.98
C ARG A 321 -13.95 14.51 -9.46
N PHE A 322 -14.95 15.36 -9.64
CA PHE A 322 -16.24 14.95 -10.19
C PHE A 322 -16.19 15.08 -11.70
N LEU A 323 -16.62 14.03 -12.40
CA LEU A 323 -16.72 14.00 -13.84
C LEU A 323 -18.16 14.24 -14.27
N ASP A 324 -18.32 15.03 -15.32
CA ASP A 324 -19.59 15.18 -16.02
C ASP A 324 -19.84 13.96 -16.94
N PHE A 325 -20.99 13.93 -17.62
CA PHE A 325 -21.41 12.77 -18.44
C PHE A 325 -20.49 12.48 -19.63
N ASP A 326 -19.72 13.47 -20.07
CA ASP A 326 -18.71 13.39 -21.12
C ASP A 326 -17.31 13.04 -20.57
N GLU A 327 -17.25 12.61 -19.31
CA GLU A 327 -16.01 12.32 -18.57
C GLU A 327 -15.10 13.56 -18.40
N ALA A 328 -15.59 14.77 -18.69
CA ALA A 328 -14.85 15.98 -18.43
C ALA A 328 -14.83 16.28 -16.93
N ARG A 329 -13.66 16.67 -16.43
CA ARG A 329 -13.48 17.11 -15.04
C ARG A 329 -14.27 18.38 -14.80
N ARG A 330 -15.23 18.30 -13.88
CA ARG A 330 -16.03 19.46 -13.45
C ARG A 330 -15.13 20.49 -12.78
N GLN A 331 -15.29 21.73 -13.20
CA GLN A 331 -14.66 22.87 -12.53
C GLN A 331 -15.34 23.11 -11.19
N VAL A 332 -14.57 22.98 -10.11
CA VAL A 332 -14.98 23.30 -8.75
C VAL A 332 -14.02 24.34 -8.19
N PRO A 333 -14.46 25.23 -7.27
CA PRO A 333 -13.54 26.10 -6.57
C PRO A 333 -12.42 25.29 -5.91
N GLY A 334 -11.19 25.80 -6.01
CA GLY A 334 -10.04 25.25 -5.29
C GLY A 334 -10.06 25.66 -3.82
N HIS A 335 -8.92 26.11 -3.29
CA HIS A 335 -8.82 26.60 -1.92
C HIS A 335 -9.80 27.76 -1.66
N LEU A 336 -10.67 27.60 -0.66
CA LEU A 336 -11.63 28.60 -0.20
C LEU A 336 -11.33 28.96 1.25
N THR A 337 -10.93 30.20 1.52
CA THR A 337 -10.62 30.66 2.88
C THR A 337 -11.86 30.77 3.76
N ASP A 338 -13.03 31.00 3.17
CA ASP A 338 -14.35 31.10 3.79
C ASP A 338 -15.16 29.79 3.69
N ARG A 339 -14.51 28.65 3.38
CA ARG A 339 -15.19 27.36 3.12
C ARG A 339 -16.15 26.95 4.22
N ARG A 340 -15.77 27.13 5.49
CA ARG A 340 -16.62 26.81 6.65
C ARG A 340 -17.90 27.64 6.68
N GLU A 341 -17.80 28.95 6.47
CA GLU A 341 -18.95 29.85 6.45
C GLU A 341 -19.92 29.47 5.31
N ARG A 342 -19.36 29.10 4.16
CA ARG A 342 -20.13 28.60 3.03
C ARG A 342 -20.79 27.25 3.31
N LEU A 343 -20.14 26.35 4.04
CA LEU A 343 -20.70 25.07 4.50
C LEU A 343 -21.91 25.30 5.42
N MET A 344 -21.80 26.25 6.37
CA MET A 344 -22.90 26.61 7.26
C MET A 344 -24.10 27.23 6.54
N ALA A 345 -23.88 27.83 5.36
CA ALA A 345 -24.93 28.39 4.51
C ALA A 345 -25.63 27.35 3.61
N LEU A 346 -25.18 26.09 3.60
CA LEU A 346 -25.77 25.04 2.78
C LEU A 346 -27.20 24.72 3.22
N LYS A 347 -28.02 24.29 2.25
CA LYS A 347 -29.43 23.94 2.46
C LYS A 347 -29.69 22.53 1.97
N ARG A 348 -30.51 21.77 2.69
CA ARG A 348 -30.84 20.36 2.35
C ARG A 348 -31.44 20.15 0.95
N LYS A 349 -32.00 21.22 0.34
CA LYS A 349 -32.55 21.19 -1.01
C LYS A 349 -31.52 21.39 -2.13
N MET A 350 -30.26 21.68 -1.80
CA MET A 350 -29.20 21.87 -2.78
C MET A 350 -28.85 20.55 -3.47
N SER A 351 -28.53 20.64 -4.76
CA SER A 351 -27.97 19.51 -5.51
C SER A 351 -26.47 19.34 -5.22
N ALA A 352 -25.94 18.15 -5.50
CA ALA A 352 -24.50 17.89 -5.39
C ALA A 352 -23.67 18.90 -6.17
N ARG A 353 -24.14 19.30 -7.37
CA ARG A 353 -23.52 20.33 -8.19
C ARG A 353 -23.48 21.69 -7.47
N GLN A 354 -24.60 22.14 -6.91
CA GLN A 354 -24.66 23.41 -6.18
C GLN A 354 -23.76 23.41 -4.95
N VAL A 355 -23.69 22.28 -4.24
CA VAL A 355 -22.76 22.12 -3.10
C VAL A 355 -21.31 22.26 -3.60
N LEU A 356 -20.91 21.51 -4.62
CA LEU A 356 -19.54 21.58 -5.17
C LEU A 356 -19.17 22.98 -5.68
N GLU A 357 -20.09 23.66 -6.39
CA GLU A 357 -19.90 25.03 -6.85
C GLU A 357 -19.75 26.03 -5.69
N GLN A 358 -20.36 25.75 -4.54
CA GLN A 358 -20.32 26.62 -3.37
C GLN A 358 -19.11 26.36 -2.47
N VAL A 359 -18.74 25.11 -2.20
CA VAL A 359 -17.75 24.73 -1.17
C VAL A 359 -16.54 23.93 -1.68
N GLY A 360 -16.45 23.68 -3.00
CA GLY A 360 -15.39 22.88 -3.60
C GLY A 360 -15.59 21.37 -3.40
N ALA A 361 -14.59 20.58 -3.80
CA ALA A 361 -14.57 19.14 -3.57
C ALA A 361 -14.47 18.81 -2.07
N PRO A 362 -15.05 17.72 -1.56
CA PRO A 362 -14.89 17.28 -0.17
C PRO A 362 -13.47 16.76 0.09
N ASP A 363 -13.10 16.72 1.37
CA ASP A 363 -11.80 16.23 1.84
C ASP A 363 -11.76 14.70 1.95
N HIS A 364 -12.92 14.10 2.22
CA HIS A 364 -13.10 12.65 2.25
C HIS A 364 -14.50 12.25 1.77
N LEU A 365 -14.55 11.13 1.04
CA LEU A 365 -15.76 10.50 0.54
C LEU A 365 -15.82 9.04 0.96
N SER A 366 -16.90 8.67 1.65
CA SER A 366 -17.18 7.27 2.01
C SER A 366 -18.58 6.87 1.54
N ARG A 367 -18.75 5.61 1.13
CA ARG A 367 -20.07 5.06 0.80
C ARG A 367 -20.45 3.96 1.77
N GLN A 368 -21.71 3.95 2.15
CA GLN A 368 -22.26 2.96 3.06
C GLN A 368 -23.54 2.37 2.49
N SER A 369 -23.62 1.05 2.51
CA SER A 369 -24.87 0.32 2.32
C SER A 369 -25.49 0.03 3.68
N LEU A 370 -26.80 0.26 3.78
CA LEU A 370 -27.60 -0.04 4.95
C LEU A 370 -28.70 -1.00 4.52
N SER A 371 -28.83 -2.12 5.23
CA SER A 371 -30.00 -2.99 5.08
C SER A 371 -31.23 -2.26 5.61
N ALA A 372 -32.27 -2.13 4.77
CA ALA A 372 -33.56 -1.59 5.11
C ALA A 372 -34.65 -2.62 4.78
N GLU A 373 -35.86 -2.42 5.32
CA GLU A 373 -37.00 -3.33 5.12
C GLU A 373 -37.38 -3.47 3.63
N ASP A 374 -37.14 -2.43 2.82
CA ASP A 374 -37.44 -2.37 1.39
C ASP A 374 -36.23 -2.65 0.47
N GLY A 375 -35.10 -3.08 1.05
CA GLY A 375 -33.88 -3.47 0.32
C GLY A 375 -32.63 -2.77 0.82
N THR A 376 -31.63 -2.63 -0.06
CA THR A 376 -30.36 -1.98 0.29
C THR A 376 -30.44 -0.48 0.02
N ARG A 377 -30.28 0.31 1.07
CA ARG A 377 -30.19 1.76 1.00
C ARG A 377 -28.73 2.18 0.91
N TRP A 378 -28.40 2.96 -0.11
CA TRP A 378 -27.05 3.48 -0.29
C TRP A 378 -26.96 4.95 0.13
N THR A 379 -25.91 5.26 0.89
CA THR A 379 -25.57 6.62 1.30
C THR A 379 -24.12 6.96 0.92
N GLU A 380 -23.86 8.24 0.68
CA GLU A 380 -22.53 8.78 0.43
C GLU A 380 -22.30 9.97 1.36
N HIS A 381 -21.18 9.95 2.06
CA HIS A 381 -20.85 10.96 3.07
C HIS A 381 -19.76 11.83 2.49
N TRP A 382 -20.00 13.13 2.47
CA TRP A 382 -19.01 14.13 2.06
C TRP A 382 -18.54 14.86 3.31
N ASP A 383 -17.28 14.63 3.67
CA ASP A 383 -16.65 15.22 4.84
C ASP A 383 -15.77 16.40 4.41
N TYR A 384 -15.95 17.52 5.11
CA TYR A 384 -15.17 18.75 4.95
C TYR A 384 -14.53 19.09 6.29
N ASP A 385 -13.21 18.97 6.39
CA ASP A 385 -12.49 19.23 7.62
C ASP A 385 -12.09 20.70 7.70
N SER A 386 -12.14 21.24 8.91
CA SER A 386 -11.69 22.61 9.18
C SER A 386 -11.11 22.70 10.57
N GLN A 387 -10.10 23.54 10.72
CA GLN A 387 -9.56 23.91 12.02
C GLN A 387 -10.35 25.10 12.55
N VAL A 388 -10.87 24.99 13.77
CA VAL A 388 -11.61 26.03 14.47
C VAL A 388 -10.93 26.23 15.80
N GLU A 389 -10.30 27.40 15.98
CA GLU A 389 -9.38 27.62 17.10
C GLU A 389 -8.28 26.54 17.06
N ASP A 390 -8.15 25.72 18.10
CA ASP A 390 -7.14 24.66 18.20
C ASP A 390 -7.72 23.24 18.04
N ARG A 391 -8.93 23.12 17.48
CA ARG A 391 -9.58 21.82 17.27
C ARG A 391 -9.99 21.59 15.83
N TRP A 392 -9.88 20.33 15.41
CA TRP A 392 -10.44 19.88 14.13
C TRP A 392 -11.92 19.55 14.27
N VAL A 393 -12.72 20.08 13.35
CA VAL A 393 -14.12 19.72 13.17
C VAL A 393 -14.33 19.22 11.75
N THR A 394 -15.36 18.39 11.56
CA THR A 394 -15.77 17.91 10.24
C THR A 394 -17.20 18.35 10.02
N PHE A 395 -17.43 19.10 8.94
CA PHE A 395 -18.78 19.32 8.43
C PHE A 395 -19.13 18.18 7.49
N ARG A 396 -20.18 17.43 7.83
CA ARG A 396 -20.61 16.24 7.12
C ARG A 396 -21.92 16.49 6.36
N ILE A 397 -21.92 16.11 5.10
CA ILE A 397 -23.11 16.06 4.25
C ILE A 397 -23.40 14.60 3.93
N ILE A 398 -24.57 14.11 4.33
CA ILE A 398 -25.00 12.74 4.01
C ILE A 398 -26.00 12.79 2.86
N TRP A 399 -25.62 12.17 1.75
CA TRP A 399 -26.46 11.96 0.57
C TRP A 399 -27.11 10.59 0.64
N GLU A 400 -28.38 10.54 0.28
CA GLU A 400 -29.15 9.30 0.21
C GLU A 400 -29.77 9.15 -1.18
N ALA A 401 -29.58 7.99 -1.79
CA ALA A 401 -30.25 7.63 -3.03
C ALA A 401 -31.76 7.42 -2.80
N ARG A 402 -32.61 8.11 -3.57
CA ARG A 402 -34.06 7.88 -3.64
C ARG A 402 -34.52 7.83 -5.09
N GLY A 403 -34.68 6.62 -5.61
CA GLY A 403 -35.05 6.41 -7.01
C GLY A 403 -34.01 7.04 -7.95
N SER A 404 -34.43 8.00 -8.77
CA SER A 404 -33.55 8.66 -9.76
C SER A 404 -32.81 9.89 -9.25
N ARG A 405 -32.96 10.27 -7.96
CA ARG A 405 -32.32 11.46 -7.38
C ARG A 405 -31.68 11.15 -6.04
N ALA A 406 -30.53 11.76 -5.78
CA ALA A 406 -29.98 11.85 -4.43
C ALA A 406 -30.47 13.13 -3.74
N ARG A 407 -30.57 13.08 -2.41
CA ARG A 407 -30.89 14.25 -1.60
C ARG A 407 -30.03 14.28 -0.36
N ILE A 408 -29.80 15.48 0.15
CA ILE A 408 -29.13 15.67 1.44
C ILE A 408 -30.13 15.29 2.54
N VAL A 409 -29.80 14.27 3.32
CA VAL A 409 -30.58 13.87 4.50
C VAL A 409 -30.04 14.49 5.78
N THR A 410 -28.73 14.73 5.83
CA THR A 410 -28.03 15.30 6.99
C THR A 410 -27.05 16.38 6.57
N LEU A 411 -27.03 17.47 7.34
CA LEU A 411 -26.01 18.53 7.34
C LEU A 411 -25.66 18.75 8.81
N GLU A 412 -24.43 18.49 9.20
CA GLU A 412 -24.01 18.60 10.59
C GLU A 412 -22.53 18.94 10.71
N GLU A 413 -22.15 19.68 11.76
CA GLU A 413 -20.77 19.82 12.20
C GLU A 413 -20.56 18.87 13.38
N VAL A 414 -19.58 17.98 13.25
CA VAL A 414 -19.23 16.99 14.27
C VAL A 414 -17.75 17.13 14.63
N ALA A 415 -17.36 16.58 15.79
CA ALA A 415 -15.96 16.41 16.10
C ALA A 415 -15.30 15.56 15.01
N ALA A 416 -14.08 15.91 14.59
CA ALA A 416 -13.37 15.23 13.53
C ALA A 416 -13.22 13.72 13.83
N PRO A 417 -13.98 12.84 13.14
CA PRO A 417 -14.09 11.43 13.54
C PRO A 417 -12.79 10.66 13.33
N TRP A 418 -11.94 11.15 12.43
CA TRP A 418 -10.62 10.61 12.14
C TRP A 418 -9.59 10.85 13.24
N LEU A 419 -9.86 11.73 14.21
CA LEU A 419 -9.01 11.86 15.41
C LEU A 419 -9.18 10.68 16.38
N GLN A 420 -10.29 9.94 16.27
CA GLN A 420 -10.67 8.88 17.21
C GLN A 420 -10.68 7.49 16.55
N SER A 421 -10.41 7.41 15.24
CA SER A 421 -10.53 6.18 14.47
C SER A 421 -9.75 6.24 13.16
N ASP A 422 -9.04 5.16 12.87
CA ASP A 422 -8.34 4.96 11.59
C ASP A 422 -9.28 4.49 10.47
N ALA A 423 -10.60 4.56 10.63
CA ALA A 423 -11.55 4.12 9.60
C ALA A 423 -11.31 4.83 8.26
N ARG A 424 -11.12 6.15 8.31
CA ARG A 424 -10.83 6.97 7.13
C ARG A 424 -9.55 6.50 6.43
N VAL A 425 -8.47 6.33 7.19
CA VAL A 425 -7.17 5.87 6.65
C VAL A 425 -7.31 4.49 6.03
N ARG A 426 -8.02 3.57 6.69
CA ARG A 426 -8.28 2.23 6.15
C ARG A 426 -9.01 2.27 4.82
N GLU A 427 -9.99 3.16 4.67
CA GLU A 427 -10.67 3.35 3.39
C GLU A 427 -9.77 3.99 2.33
N LEU A 428 -8.84 4.87 2.72
CA LEU A 428 -7.91 5.49 1.78
C LEU A 428 -6.77 4.55 1.34
N LEU A 429 -6.34 3.63 2.21
CA LEU A 429 -5.21 2.71 1.97
C LEU A 429 -5.63 1.30 1.54
N GLY A 430 -6.85 0.88 1.85
CA GLY A 430 -7.38 -0.46 1.60
C GLY A 430 -8.05 -0.64 0.23
N LEU A 431 -7.80 0.29 -0.70
CA LEU A 431 -8.33 0.30 -2.06
C LEU A 431 -7.58 -0.62 -3.01
#